data_AF-A0AAW9J749-F1
#
_entry.id   AF-A0AAW9J749-F1
#
_cell.length_a   1.000
_cell.length_b   1.000
_cell.length_c   1.000
_cell.angle_alpha   90.00
_cell.angle_beta   90.00
_cell.angle_gamma   90.00
#
_symmetry.space_group_name_H-M   'P 1'
#
loop_
_entity.id
_entity.type
_entity.pdbx_description
1 polymer ?
#
loop_
_entity_poly.entity_id
_entity_poly.type
_entity_poly.pdbx_seq_one_letter_code
_entity_poly.pdbx_strand_id
1 'polypeptide(L)'
;YENHVTNFIGVIDIVKVDFILSSRESRKKIAFICKKNNIKMLAEKIETLEDLEEAKELGFDYFQGYYYSKPSIFLGKDIAIKNTSIFNILVELIREDYDLDKVEYIMKTDIALTYKFLRFINSSYFNFLQEIESIK
;
A
#
# COMPACT_ATOMS: atom_id res chain seq x y z
N TYR A 1 -3.14 -13.71 -22.95
CA TYR A 1 -3.46 -12.27 -22.83
C TYR A 1 -4.39 -11.75 -23.94
N GLU A 2 -4.38 -12.32 -25.15
CA GLU A 2 -5.08 -11.79 -26.35
C GLU A 2 -6.62 -11.71 -26.27
N ASN A 3 -7.31 -12.61 -25.57
CA ASN A 3 -8.79 -12.65 -25.57
C ASN A 3 -9.47 -11.95 -24.38
N HIS A 4 -8.72 -11.40 -23.43
CA HIS A 4 -9.32 -10.84 -22.21
C HIS A 4 -9.57 -9.34 -22.30
N VAL A 5 -8.69 -8.57 -22.95
CA VAL A 5 -8.81 -7.10 -23.01
C VAL A 5 -10.09 -6.69 -23.72
N THR A 6 -10.46 -7.39 -24.79
CA THR A 6 -11.66 -7.10 -25.59
C THR A 6 -12.96 -7.27 -24.81
N ASN A 7 -13.00 -8.19 -23.85
CA ASN A 7 -14.20 -8.49 -23.05
C ASN A 7 -14.50 -7.44 -21.97
N PHE A 8 -13.56 -6.54 -21.68
CA PHE A 8 -13.69 -5.52 -20.64
C PHE A 8 -13.62 -4.09 -21.19
N ILE A 9 -13.70 -3.93 -22.52
CA ILE A 9 -13.81 -2.62 -23.17
C ILE A 9 -15.09 -1.95 -22.64
N GLY A 10 -14.93 -0.81 -21.96
CA GLY A 10 -16.02 -0.03 -21.36
C GLY A 10 -16.05 0.00 -19.82
N VAL A 11 -15.24 -0.82 -19.14
CA VAL A 11 -15.10 -0.82 -17.66
C VAL A 11 -13.66 -0.64 -17.19
N ILE A 12 -12.69 -0.58 -18.11
CA ILE A 12 -11.27 -0.42 -17.81
C ILE A 12 -10.80 0.98 -18.20
N ASP A 13 -10.25 1.70 -17.22
CA ASP A 13 -9.61 3.01 -17.44
C ASP A 13 -8.14 2.88 -17.88
N ILE A 14 -7.43 1.87 -17.36
CA ILE A 14 -5.99 1.68 -17.58
C ILE A 14 -5.66 0.19 -17.80
N VAL A 15 -4.92 -0.11 -18.86
CA VAL A 15 -4.32 -1.43 -19.09
C VAL A 15 -2.84 -1.42 -18.70
N LYS A 16 -2.47 -2.29 -17.78
CA LYS A 16 -1.08 -2.53 -17.38
C LYS A 16 -0.44 -3.58 -18.27
N VAL A 17 0.78 -3.32 -18.74
CA VAL A 17 1.54 -4.24 -19.59
C VAL A 17 2.94 -4.45 -19.02
N ASP A 18 3.24 -5.70 -18.65
CA ASP A 18 4.53 -6.12 -18.12
C ASP A 18 5.57 -6.28 -19.25
N PHE A 19 6.62 -5.47 -19.24
CA PHE A 19 7.65 -5.45 -20.30
C PHE A 19 8.62 -6.63 -20.24
N ILE A 20 8.73 -7.31 -19.10
CA ILE A 20 9.56 -8.51 -18.95
C ILE A 20 8.84 -9.74 -19.54
N LEU A 21 7.54 -9.86 -19.28
CA LEU A 21 6.76 -11.04 -19.68
C LEU A 21 6.15 -10.91 -21.08
N SER A 22 5.95 -9.70 -21.59
CA SER A 22 5.33 -9.48 -22.90
C SER A 22 6.38 -9.42 -24.02
N SER A 23 6.10 -10.10 -25.12
CA SER A 23 6.86 -9.92 -26.36
C SER A 23 6.52 -8.59 -27.03
N ARG A 24 7.47 -8.03 -27.79
CA ARG A 24 7.27 -6.78 -28.56
C ARG A 24 6.05 -6.83 -29.49
N GLU A 25 5.78 -7.99 -30.10
CA GLU A 25 4.59 -8.18 -30.92
C GLU A 25 3.30 -8.09 -30.11
N SER A 26 3.26 -8.69 -28.92
CA SER A 26 2.11 -8.62 -28.02
C SER A 26 1.85 -7.18 -27.57
N ARG A 27 2.92 -6.44 -27.24
CA ARG A 27 2.83 -5.02 -26.85
C ARG A 27 2.24 -4.16 -27.96
N LYS A 28 2.68 -4.37 -29.22
CA LYS A 28 2.11 -3.68 -30.40
C LYS A 28 0.62 -3.96 -30.57
N LYS A 29 0.19 -5.22 -30.44
CA LYS A 29 -1.22 -5.59 -30.55
C LYS A 29 -2.05 -4.95 -29.44
N ILE A 30 -1.57 -4.99 -28.19
CA ILE A 30 -2.24 -4.37 -27.05
C ILE A 30 -2.36 -2.86 -27.27
N ALA A 31 -1.27 -2.21 -27.69
CA ALA A 31 -1.26 -0.78 -27.97
C ALA A 31 -2.26 -0.38 -29.05
N PHE A 32 -2.39 -1.18 -30.10
CA PHE A 32 -3.39 -0.96 -31.14
C PHE A 32 -4.82 -1.03 -30.60
N ILE A 33 -5.13 -2.06 -29.80
CA ILE A 33 -6.46 -2.25 -29.20
C ILE A 33 -6.78 -1.11 -28.23
N CYS A 34 -5.85 -0.75 -27.34
CA CYS A 34 -6.07 0.31 -26.35
C CYS A 34 -6.25 1.68 -27.02
N LYS A 35 -5.42 2.03 -28.00
CA LYS A 35 -5.55 3.29 -28.75
C LYS A 35 -6.90 3.39 -29.48
N LYS A 36 -7.34 2.30 -30.12
CA LYS A 36 -8.64 2.26 -30.81
C LYS A 36 -9.83 2.50 -29.87
N ASN A 37 -9.70 2.10 -28.60
CA ASN A 37 -10.76 2.20 -27.60
C ASN A 37 -10.55 3.35 -26.60
N ASN A 38 -9.56 4.23 -26.84
CA ASN A 38 -9.20 5.34 -25.96
C ASN A 38 -8.93 4.92 -24.50
N ILE A 39 -8.30 3.76 -24.30
CA ILE A 39 -7.93 3.22 -23.00
C ILE A 39 -6.48 3.61 -22.71
N LYS A 40 -6.22 4.15 -21.52
CA LYS A 40 -4.85 4.53 -21.13
C LYS A 40 -4.00 3.29 -20.88
N MET A 41 -2.69 3.42 -21.08
CA MET A 41 -1.76 2.31 -20.91
C MET A 41 -0.64 2.66 -19.92
N LEU A 42 -0.35 1.70 -19.04
CA LEU A 42 0.77 1.76 -18.10
C LEU A 42 1.77 0.67 -18.45
N ALA A 43 2.99 1.07 -18.83
CA ALA A 43 4.11 0.18 -19.02
C ALA A 43 4.72 -0.13 -17.64
N GLU A 44 4.68 -1.39 -17.21
CA GLU A 44 5.29 -1.82 -15.95
C GLU A 44 6.54 -2.66 -16.16
N LYS A 45 7.45 -2.60 -15.18
CA LYS A 45 8.79 -3.22 -15.20
C LYS A 45 9.70 -2.73 -16.32
N ILE A 46 9.68 -1.41 -16.57
CA ILE A 46 10.70 -0.74 -17.38
C ILE A 46 12.03 -0.75 -16.64
N GLU A 47 13.05 -1.45 -17.18
CA GLU A 47 14.37 -1.57 -16.56
C GLU A 47 15.47 -0.86 -17.35
N THR A 48 15.27 -0.65 -18.65
CA THR A 48 16.25 -0.04 -19.55
C THR A 48 15.72 1.22 -20.24
N LEU A 49 16.62 2.01 -20.85
CA LEU A 49 16.23 3.17 -21.65
C LEU A 49 15.50 2.71 -22.93
N GLU A 50 15.93 1.58 -23.48
CA GLU A 50 15.36 0.95 -24.67
C GLU A 50 13.90 0.53 -24.44
N ASP A 51 13.59 -0.04 -23.27
CA ASP A 51 12.20 -0.35 -22.88
C ASP A 51 11.33 0.91 -22.85
N LEU A 52 11.88 2.01 -22.32
CA LEU A 52 11.18 3.28 -22.24
C LEU A 52 10.95 3.90 -23.61
N GLU A 53 11.96 3.90 -24.48
CA GLU A 53 11.82 4.39 -25.86
C GLU A 53 10.78 3.58 -26.61
N GLU A 54 10.80 2.25 -26.50
CA GLU A 54 9.78 1.39 -27.11
C GLU A 54 8.37 1.71 -26.56
N ALA A 55 8.22 1.87 -25.24
CA ALA A 55 6.93 2.20 -24.64
C ALA A 55 6.40 3.56 -25.13
N LYS A 56 7.28 4.56 -25.28
CA LYS A 56 6.92 5.88 -25.83
C LYS A 56 6.52 5.79 -27.30
N GLU A 57 7.27 5.04 -28.12
CA GLU A 57 6.93 4.80 -29.53
C GLU A 57 5.57 4.12 -29.69
N LEU A 58 5.27 3.15 -28.82
CA LEU A 58 3.98 2.47 -28.80
C LEU A 58 2.84 3.34 -28.25
N GLY A 59 3.17 4.47 -27.64
CA GLY A 59 2.23 5.48 -27.13
C GLY A 59 1.60 5.13 -25.79
N PHE A 60 2.39 4.57 -24.86
CA PHE A 60 1.99 4.40 -23.47
C PHE A 60 1.89 5.76 -22.75
N ASP A 61 0.91 5.89 -21.86
CA ASP A 61 0.63 7.12 -21.11
C ASP A 61 1.43 7.21 -19.81
N TYR A 62 1.66 6.06 -19.18
CA TYR A 62 2.31 5.96 -17.88
C TYR A 62 3.43 4.91 -17.90
N PHE A 63 4.41 5.08 -17.01
CA PHE A 63 5.58 4.21 -16.93
C PHE A 63 5.90 3.89 -15.46
N GLN A 64 6.21 2.63 -15.17
CA GLN A 64 6.60 2.13 -13.86
C GLN A 64 7.74 1.12 -14.03
N GLY A 65 8.82 1.24 -13.25
CA GLY A 65 9.90 0.27 -13.29
C GLY A 65 11.16 0.74 -12.58
N TYR A 66 12.11 -0.17 -12.40
CA TYR A 66 13.36 0.08 -11.67
C TYR A 66 14.26 1.09 -12.37
N TYR A 67 14.06 1.34 -13.66
CA TYR A 67 14.69 2.45 -14.38
C TYR A 67 14.39 3.80 -13.72
N TYR A 68 13.17 4.01 -13.23
CA TYR A 68 12.75 5.27 -12.60
C TYR A 68 13.08 5.33 -11.11
N SER A 69 12.79 4.24 -10.39
CA SER A 69 13.05 4.14 -8.96
C SER A 69 13.05 2.67 -8.55
N LYS A 70 14.13 2.24 -7.88
CA LYS A 70 14.12 0.94 -7.21
C LYS A 70 13.23 1.06 -5.96
N PRO A 71 12.43 0.03 -5.63
CA PRO A 71 11.63 0.04 -4.41
C PRO A 71 12.57 0.25 -3.22
N SER A 72 12.45 1.41 -2.58
CA SER A 72 12.97 1.59 -1.24
C SER A 72 12.11 0.72 -0.33
N ILE A 73 12.72 -0.26 0.32
CA ILE A 73 12.06 -1.00 1.40
C ILE A 73 11.70 0.07 2.44
N PHE A 74 10.42 0.45 2.52
CA PHE A 74 9.92 1.22 3.64
C PHE A 74 9.94 0.28 4.85
N LEU A 75 11.10 0.16 5.48
CA LEU A 75 11.19 -0.22 6.88
C LEU A 75 10.50 0.92 7.63
N GLY A 76 9.17 0.85 7.75
CA GLY A 76 8.46 1.67 8.70
C GLY A 76 9.20 1.51 10.02
N LYS A 77 9.75 2.60 10.56
CA LYS A 77 10.40 2.56 11.88
C LYS A 77 9.34 2.06 12.85
N ASP A 78 9.40 0.77 13.18
CA ASP A 78 8.54 0.25 14.21
C ASP A 78 8.99 0.88 15.51
N ILE A 79 8.09 1.63 16.16
CA ILE A 79 8.39 2.22 17.45
C ILE A 79 8.31 1.06 18.44
N ALA A 80 9.47 0.63 18.93
CA ALA A 80 9.56 -0.44 19.91
C ALA A 80 8.80 -0.05 21.18
N ILE A 81 7.83 -0.87 21.58
CA ILE A 81 7.16 -0.73 22.87
C ILE A 81 8.12 -1.22 23.96
N LYS A 82 8.16 -0.54 25.10
CA LYS A 82 8.89 -1.09 26.25
C LYS A 82 8.10 -2.27 26.81
N ASN A 83 8.68 -3.47 26.74
CA ASN A 83 8.06 -4.68 27.29
C ASN A 83 7.69 -4.54 28.79
N THR A 84 8.40 -3.68 29.53
CA THR A 84 8.07 -3.34 30.92
C THR A 84 6.74 -2.60 31.06
N SER A 85 6.39 -1.70 30.15
CA SER A 85 5.10 -0.99 30.14
C SER A 85 3.94 -1.98 29.98
N ILE A 86 4.08 -2.93 29.05
CA ILE A 86 3.10 -3.99 28.83
C ILE A 86 2.97 -4.87 30.08
N PHE A 87 4.09 -5.30 30.65
CA PHE A 87 4.10 -6.12 31.85
C PHE A 87 3.41 -5.42 33.03
N ASN A 88 3.71 -4.14 33.26
CA ASN A 88 3.09 -3.37 34.34
C ASN A 88 1.57 -3.20 34.14
N ILE A 89 1.11 -3.01 32.91
CA ILE A 89 -0.33 -2.99 32.59
C ILE A 89 -0.96 -4.35 32.88
N LEU A 90 -0.34 -5.44 32.45
CA LEU A 90 -0.85 -6.80 32.72
C LEU A 90 -0.95 -7.08 34.21
N VAL A 91 0.09 -6.72 34.98
CA VAL A 91 0.09 -6.87 36.44
C VAL A 91 -1.04 -6.07 37.07
N GLU A 92 -1.29 -4.84 36.62
CA GLU A 92 -2.37 -4.01 37.16
C GLU A 92 -3.76 -4.58 36.82
N LEU A 93 -3.96 -5.08 35.59
CA LEU A 93 -5.23 -5.63 35.13
C LEU A 93 -5.61 -6.98 35.75
N ILE A 94 -4.64 -7.74 36.27
CA ILE A 94 -4.88 -9.04 36.93
C ILE A 94 -5.36 -8.87 38.37
N ARG A 95 -5.21 -7.68 38.96
CA ARG A 95 -5.66 -7.41 40.33
C ARG A 95 -7.18 -7.38 40.42
N GLU A 96 -7.73 -7.88 41.54
CA GLU A 96 -9.17 -7.77 41.82
C GLU A 96 -9.62 -6.31 41.96
N ASP A 97 -8.72 -5.43 42.41
CA ASP A 97 -8.91 -4.00 42.63
C ASP A 97 -8.20 -3.14 41.57
N TYR A 98 -8.30 -3.50 40.28
CA TYR A 98 -7.57 -2.80 39.22
C TYR A 98 -7.96 -1.32 39.11
N ASP A 99 -6.94 -0.46 38.93
CA ASP A 99 -7.10 0.99 38.75
C ASP A 99 -6.90 1.39 37.28
N LEU A 100 -7.99 1.82 36.62
CA LEU A 100 -7.96 2.27 35.23
C LEU A 100 -7.16 3.57 35.04
N ASP A 101 -7.17 4.48 36.00
CA ASP A 101 -6.39 5.72 35.91
C ASP A 101 -4.88 5.40 35.96
N LYS A 102 -4.50 4.35 36.69
CA LYS A 102 -3.12 3.85 36.72
C LYS A 102 -2.72 3.17 35.41
N VAL A 103 -3.61 2.40 34.80
CA VAL A 103 -3.36 1.81 33.45
C VAL A 103 -3.18 2.92 32.42
N GLU A 104 -4.05 3.94 32.43
CA GLU A 104 -3.95 5.11 31.56
C GLU A 104 -2.59 5.83 31.74
N TYR A 105 -2.17 6.03 32.99
CA TYR A 105 -0.87 6.64 33.30
C TYR A 105 0.31 5.85 32.74
N ILE A 106 0.31 4.52 32.90
CA ILE A 106 1.37 3.65 32.35
C ILE A 106 1.37 3.73 30.82
N MET A 107 0.19 3.72 30.17
CA MET A 107 0.10 3.84 28.72
C MET A 107 0.63 5.18 28.22
N LYS A 108 0.23 6.30 28.82
CA LYS A 108 0.68 7.66 28.43
C LYS A 108 2.20 7.85 28.60
N THR A 109 2.83 7.12 29.53
CA THR A 109 4.28 7.19 29.75
C THR A 109 5.08 6.51 28.62
N ASP A 110 4.43 5.65 27.83
CA ASP A 110 5.03 4.98 26.67
C ASP A 110 4.39 5.45 25.37
N ILE A 111 5.07 6.39 24.69
CA ILE A 111 4.59 6.99 23.44
C ILE A 111 4.37 5.94 22.33
N ALA A 112 5.16 4.86 22.33
CA ALA A 112 5.06 3.80 21.34
C ALA A 112 3.78 2.99 21.55
N LEU A 113 3.49 2.65 22.81
CA LEU A 113 2.29 1.93 23.19
C LEU A 113 1.04 2.77 22.94
N THR A 114 1.05 4.05 23.34
CA THR A 114 -0.06 4.99 23.09
C THR A 114 -0.35 5.09 21.60
N TYR A 115 0.66 5.35 20.77
CA TYR A 115 0.49 5.47 19.32
C TYR A 115 -0.05 4.18 18.69
N LYS A 116 0.51 3.02 19.07
CA LYS A 116 0.07 1.73 18.52
C LYS A 116 -1.36 1.39 18.94
N PHE A 117 -1.76 1.72 20.15
CA PHE A 117 -3.11 1.52 20.64
C PHE A 117 -4.11 2.39 19.88
N LEU A 118 -3.88 3.71 19.79
CA LEU A 118 -4.77 4.62 19.05
C LEU A 118 -4.86 4.22 17.57
N ARG A 119 -3.74 3.87 16.93
CA ARG A 119 -3.73 3.40 15.54
C ARG A 119 -4.51 2.10 15.35
N PHE A 120 -4.47 1.20 16.33
CA PHE A 120 -5.24 -0.05 16.30
C PHE A 120 -6.74 0.19 16.47
N ILE A 121 -7.12 1.01 17.45
CA ILE A 121 -8.52 1.40 17.70
C ILE A 121 -9.11 2.14 16.50
N ASN A 122 -8.35 3.03 15.86
CA ASN A 122 -8.78 3.74 14.65
C ASN A 122 -8.63 2.93 13.35
N SER A 123 -8.32 1.63 13.43
CA SER A 123 -8.29 0.79 12.25
C SER A 123 -9.70 0.44 11.77
N SER A 124 -9.81 0.02 10.50
CA SER A 124 -11.06 -0.44 9.89
C SER A 124 -11.69 -1.65 10.58
N TYR A 125 -10.99 -2.28 11.53
CA TYR A 125 -11.54 -3.35 12.36
C TYR A 125 -12.68 -2.86 13.27
N PHE A 126 -12.56 -1.65 13.84
CA PHE A 126 -13.53 -1.14 14.82
C PHE A 126 -14.59 -0.19 14.23
N ASN A 127 -14.38 0.35 13.03
CA ASN A 127 -15.34 1.21 12.31
C ASN A 127 -15.95 2.34 13.15
N PHE A 128 -15.13 3.04 13.95
CA PHE A 128 -15.60 4.25 14.65
C PHE A 128 -15.95 5.36 13.66
N LEU A 129 -17.04 6.09 13.93
CA LEU A 129 -17.49 7.23 13.11
C LEU A 129 -16.56 8.45 13.21
N GLN A 130 -15.80 8.52 14.31
CA GLN A 130 -14.85 9.58 14.60
C GLN A 130 -13.53 8.98 15.06
N GLU A 131 -12.44 9.67 14.77
CA GLU A 131 -11.11 9.27 15.23
C GLU A 131 -11.02 9.40 16.76
N ILE A 132 -10.54 8.34 17.42
CA ILE A 132 -10.24 8.34 18.85
C ILE A 132 -8.87 8.97 19.04
N GLU A 133 -8.82 10.12 19.71
CA GLU A 133 -7.59 10.91 19.92
C GLU A 133 -6.98 10.70 21.32
N SER A 134 -7.74 10.13 22.27
CA SER A 134 -7.36 9.94 23.67
C SER A 134 -7.63 8.52 24.17
N ILE A 135 -6.99 8.16 25.28
CA ILE A 135 -7.17 6.88 25.97
C ILE A 135 -8.42 6.90 26.89
N LYS A 136 -8.88 8.09 27.29
CA LYS A 136 -10.05 8.32 28.15
C LYS A 136 -11.18 8.94 27.35
#